data_AF-A0A554UPY1-F1
#
_entry.id   AF-A0A554UPY1-F1
#
_cell.length_a   1.000
_cell.length_b   1.000
_cell.length_c   1.000
_cell.angle_alpha   90.00
_cell.angle_beta   90.00
_cell.angle_gamma   90.00
#
_symmetry.space_group_name_H-M   'P 1'
#
loop_
_entity.id
_entity.type
_entity.pdbx_description
1 polymer ?
#
loop_
_entity_poly.entity_id
_entity_poly.type
_entity_poly.pdbx_seq_one_letter_code
_entity_poly.pdbx_strand_id
1 'polypeptide(L)' 'MSRPYKLPTSLTNRLQAAAEDLRGLGEELRDQWDERSERWQESARGEAVRDWLDQIDMAADELETLVDDLPERPDDEL' A
#
# COMPACT_ATOMS: atom_id res chain seq x y z
N MET A 1 -30.06 7.68 11.09
CA MET A 1 -28.73 8.32 10.94
C MET A 1 -27.69 7.38 11.55
N SER A 2 -26.87 6.72 10.73
CA SER A 2 -25.68 6.02 11.26
C SER A 2 -24.70 7.06 11.76
N ARG A 3 -24.15 6.88 12.97
CA ARG A 3 -22.99 7.66 13.40
C ARG A 3 -21.85 7.37 12.41
N PRO A 4 -21.14 8.39 11.89
CA PRO A 4 -19.95 8.14 11.11
C PRO A 4 -18.98 7.34 11.98
N TYR A 5 -18.53 6.19 11.48
CA TYR A 5 -17.52 5.39 12.16
C TYR A 5 -16.24 6.22 12.19
N LYS A 6 -15.69 6.47 13.38
CA LYS A 6 -14.44 7.19 13.55
C LYS A 6 -13.33 6.22 13.89
N LEU A 7 -12.22 6.30 13.16
CA LEU A 7 -11.05 5.48 13.44
C LEU A 7 -10.32 6.04 14.67
N PRO A 8 -9.90 5.18 15.63
CA PRO A 8 -8.94 5.59 16.65
C PRO A 8 -7.63 6.05 15.99
N THR A 9 -7.02 7.14 16.48
CA THR A 9 -5.74 7.66 15.97
C THR A 9 -4.65 6.57 15.93
N SER A 10 -4.60 5.69 16.92
CA SER A 10 -3.67 4.54 16.91
C SER A 10 -3.88 3.57 15.74
N LEU A 11 -5.12 3.41 15.27
CA LEU A 11 -5.42 2.58 14.10
C LEU A 11 -5.04 3.31 12.81
N THR A 12 -5.34 4.60 12.69
CA THR A 12 -4.90 5.43 11.55
C THR A 12 -3.39 5.37 11.37
N ASN A 13 -2.62 5.64 12.43
CA ASN A 13 -1.15 5.58 12.38
C ASN A 13 -0.63 4.22 11.92
N ARG A 14 -1.27 3.12 12.34
CA ARG A 14 -0.88 1.77 11.94
C ARG A 14 -1.19 1.49 10.47
N LEU A 15 -2.28 2.03 9.94
CA LEU A 15 -2.65 1.90 8.54
C LEU A 15 -1.70 2.73 7.65
N GLN A 16 -1.32 3.94 8.09
CA GLN A 16 -0.30 4.75 7.41
C GLN A 16 1.05 4.04 7.36
N ALA A 17 1.52 3.54 8.50
CA ALA A 17 2.77 2.78 8.56
C ALA A 17 2.72 1.53 7.66
N ALA A 18 1.57 0.83 7.59
CA ALA A 18 1.41 -0.32 6.71
C ALA A 18 1.42 0.07 5.22
N ALA A 19 0.89 1.24 4.84
CA ALA A 19 0.97 1.74 3.47
C ALA A 19 2.42 2.10 3.09
N GLU A 20 3.14 2.76 3.99
CA GLU A 20 4.57 3.08 3.82
C GLU A 20 5.41 1.80 3.68
N ASP A 21 5.20 0.80 4.54
CA ASP A 21 5.89 -0.49 4.48
C ASP A 21 5.61 -1.21 3.15
N LEU A 22 4.36 -1.17 2.66
CA LEU A 22 3.97 -1.79 1.41
C LEU A 22 4.61 -1.10 0.20
N ARG A 23 4.67 0.24 0.21
CA ARG A 23 5.35 1.02 -0.83
C ARG A 23 6.85 0.74 -0.82
N GLY A 24 7.49 0.71 0.35
CA GLY A 24 8.92 0.37 0.47
C GLY A 24 9.24 -1.03 -0.04
N LEU A 25 8.37 -2.01 0.22
CA LEU A 25 8.50 -3.35 -0.34
C LEU A 25 8.34 -3.35 -1.87
N GLY A 26 7.38 -2.58 -2.40
CA GLY A 26 7.18 -2.40 -3.84
C GLY A 26 8.42 -1.85 -4.52
N GLU A 27 9.02 -0.80 -3.95
CA GLU A 27 10.28 -0.18 -4.42
C GLU A 27 11.45 -1.18 -4.42
N GLU A 28 11.68 -1.89 -3.31
CA GLU A 28 12.77 -2.89 -3.22
C GLU A 28 12.62 -4.01 -4.27
N LEU A 29 11.39 -4.44 -4.52
CA LEU A 29 11.13 -5.47 -5.52
C LEU A 29 11.20 -4.92 -6.95
N ARG A 30 10.90 -3.64 -7.16
CA ARG A 30 11.08 -2.94 -8.44
C ARG A 30 12.56 -2.87 -8.80
N ASP A 31 13.41 -2.48 -7.84
CA ASP A 31 14.86 -2.44 -8.01
C ASP A 31 15.40 -3.83 -8.42
N GLN A 32 14.95 -4.89 -7.73
CA GLN A 32 15.32 -6.27 -8.07
C GLN A 32 14.80 -6.74 -9.44
N TRP A 33 13.68 -6.18 -9.92
CA TRP A 33 13.16 -6.44 -11.25
C TRP A 33 13.99 -5.69 -12.31
N ASP A 34 14.36 -4.44 -12.05
CA ASP A 34 15.19 -3.60 -12.92
C ASP A 34 16.61 -4.15 -13.10
N GLU A 35 17.15 -4.84 -12.09
CA GLU A 35 18.43 -5.56 -12.17
C GLU A 35 18.40 -6.78 -13.11
N ARG A 36 17.22 -7.26 -13.52
CA ARG A 36 17.10 -8.40 -14.42
C ARG A 36 17.37 -7.98 -15.86
N SER A 37 17.86 -8.93 -16.67
CA SER A 37 18.02 -8.69 -18.11
C SER A 37 16.69 -8.38 -18.79
N GLU A 38 16.68 -7.51 -19.80
CA GLU A 38 15.52 -7.19 -20.64
C GLU A 38 14.78 -8.44 -21.13
N ARG A 39 15.51 -9.44 -21.65
CA ARG A 39 14.92 -10.71 -22.10
C ARG A 39 14.12 -11.45 -21.02
N TRP A 40 14.54 -11.31 -19.76
CA TRP A 40 13.80 -11.90 -18.64
C TRP A 40 12.58 -11.05 -18.27
N GLN A 41 12.71 -9.72 -18.27
CA GLN A 41 11.62 -8.78 -18.01
C GLN A 41 10.49 -8.91 -19.04
N GLU A 42 10.84 -9.10 -20.31
CA GLU A 42 9.90 -9.33 -21.43
C GLU A 42 9.32 -10.75 -21.47
N SER A 43 9.79 -11.65 -20.61
CA SER A 43 9.19 -12.98 -20.52
C SER A 43 7.84 -12.92 -19.82
N ALA A 44 6.97 -13.92 -20.04
CA ALA A 44 5.71 -14.06 -19.32
C ALA A 44 5.87 -14.03 -17.78
N ARG A 45 7.03 -14.46 -17.28
CA ARG A 45 7.37 -14.37 -15.85
C ARG A 45 7.68 -12.94 -15.43
N GLY A 46 8.45 -12.21 -16.24
CA GLY A 46 8.79 -10.82 -15.96
C GLY A 46 7.56 -9.91 -16.00
N GLU A 47 6.65 -10.16 -16.94
CA GLU A 47 5.35 -9.51 -17.03
C GLU A 47 4.47 -9.81 -15.81
N ALA A 48 4.34 -11.07 -15.39
CA ALA A 48 3.58 -11.42 -14.20
C ALA A 48 4.13 -10.78 -12.91
N VAL A 49 5.46 -10.63 -12.81
CA VAL A 49 6.07 -9.91 -11.68
C VAL A 49 5.78 -8.42 -11.77
N ARG A 50 5.87 -7.80 -12.95
CA ARG A 50 5.52 -6.38 -13.16
C ARG A 50 4.07 -6.11 -12.75
N ASP A 51 3.13 -6.93 -13.22
CA ASP A 51 1.71 -6.78 -12.90
C ASP A 51 1.43 -6.99 -11.40
N TRP A 52 2.23 -7.80 -10.73
CA TRP A 52 2.16 -7.96 -9.28
C TRP A 52 2.72 -6.75 -8.53
N LEU A 53 3.81 -6.15 -9.02
CA LEU A 53 4.35 -4.90 -8.47
C LEU A 53 3.34 -3.75 -8.61
N ASP A 54 2.70 -3.62 -9.77
CA ASP A 54 1.66 -2.62 -9.98
C ASP A 54 0.47 -2.81 -9.01
N GLN A 55 0.14 -4.06 -8.64
CA GLN A 55 -0.89 -4.34 -7.62
C GLN A 55 -0.47 -3.94 -6.21
N ILE A 56 0.81 -4.08 -5.87
CA ILE A 56 1.36 -3.62 -4.58
C ILE A 56 1.22 -2.09 -4.48
N ASP A 57 1.62 -1.38 -5.53
CA ASP A 57 1.54 0.09 -5.59
C ASP A 57 0.08 0.56 -5.46
N MET A 58 -0.84 -0.04 -6.21
CA MET A 58 -2.28 0.28 -6.11
C MET A 58 -2.85 0.03 -4.70
N ALA A 59 -2.43 -1.05 -4.04
CA ALA A 59 -2.91 -1.36 -2.69
C ALA A 59 -2.37 -0.38 -1.65
N ALA A 60 -1.13 0.11 -1.81
CA ALA A 60 -0.58 1.15 -0.95
C ALA A 60 -1.36 2.46 -1.10
N ASP A 61 -1.64 2.88 -2.34
CA ASP A 61 -2.41 4.10 -2.64
C ASP A 61 -3.86 4.01 -2.15
N GLU A 62 -4.50 2.84 -2.29
CA GLU A 62 -5.86 2.62 -1.77
C GLU A 62 -5.89 2.70 -0.24
N LEU A 63 -4.86 2.19 0.44
CA LEU A 63 -4.74 2.24 1.88
C LEU A 63 -4.53 3.67 2.39
N GLU A 64 -3.67 4.46 1.73
CA GLU A 64 -3.50 5.88 2.05
C GLU A 64 -4.80 6.67 1.85
N THR A 65 -5.46 6.47 0.71
CA THR A 65 -6.75 7.13 0.41
C THR A 65 -7.81 6.79 1.44
N LEU A 66 -7.91 5.51 1.83
CA LEU A 66 -8.88 5.05 2.83
C LEU A 66 -8.60 5.68 4.20
N VAL A 67 -7.33 5.85 4.57
CA VAL A 67 -6.97 6.54 5.81
C VAL A 67 -7.35 8.02 5.74
N ASP A 68 -7.02 8.71 4.66
CA ASP A 68 -7.28 10.15 4.50
C ASP A 68 -8.79 10.49 4.48
N ASP A 69 -9.61 9.58 3.94
CA ASP A 69 -11.06 9.77 3.83
C ASP A 69 -11.81 9.47 5.15
N LEU A 70 -11.21 8.73 6.08
CA LEU A 70 -11.89 8.28 7.30
C LEU A 70 -11.70 9.25 8.47
N PRO A 71 -12.78 9.72 9.12
CA PRO A 71 -12.66 10.67 10.22
C PRO A 71 -12.00 10.01 11.44
N GLU A 72 -11.06 10.70 12.04
CA GLU A 72 -10.36 10.24 13.23
C GLU A 72 -11.06 10.63 14.54
N ARG A 73 -10.78 9.85 15.59
CA ARG A 73 -11.03 10.20 16.99
C ARG A 73 -9.81 9.89 17.87
N PRO A 74 -9.59 10.65 18.95
CA PRO A 74 -8.61 10.30 19.98
C PRO A 74 -8.90 8.91 20.56
N ASP A 75 -7.83 8.18 20.91
CA ASP A 75 -7.93 6.83 21.48
C ASP A 75 -8.67 6.81 22.84
N ASP A 76 -8.69 7.94 23.56
CA ASP A 76 -9.35 8.08 24.86
C ASP A 76 -10.88 8.28 24.78
N GLU A 77 -11.44 8.45 23.57
CA GLU A 77 -12.89 8.63 23.32
C GLU A 77 -13.64 7.30 23.06
N LEU A 78 -13.43 6.27 23.90
CA LEU A 78 -14.10 4.95 23.80
C LEU A 78 -15.52 4.92 24.38
#